data_AF-A0A3D4QTV1-F1
#
_entry.id   AF-A0A3D4QTV1-F1
#
_cell.length_a   1.000
_cell.length_b   1.000
_cell.length_c   1.000
_cell.angle_alpha   90.00
_cell.angle_beta   90.00
_cell.angle_gamma   90.00
#
_symmetry.space_group_name_H-M   'P 1'
#
loop_
_entity.id
_entity.type
_entity.pdbx_description
1 polymer ?
#
loop_
_entity_poly.entity_id
_entity_poly.type
_entity_poly.pdbx_seq_one_letter_code
_entity_poly.pdbx_strand_id
1 'polypeptide(L)'
;MDEKTLKRKLRQLKRVELIIRFGTTYISREEKRIALTWDGFFRDKGSNKAKYPFHMILVMNAEGRKRVFADYLYTLYTKVYEEKGMLYPMGIDYQALFDFDLPANASREDIKKRFRELAKIAHPDQGGSHEAMIALLDQYNKLIDT
;
A
#
# COMPACT_ATOMS: atom_id res chain seq x y z
N MET A 1 -16.14 -3.51 -9.21
CA MET A 1 -15.46 -2.59 -10.16
C MET A 1 -15.29 -3.37 -11.44
N ASP A 2 -15.70 -2.83 -12.58
CA ASP A 2 -15.58 -3.46 -13.88
C ASP A 2 -14.18 -3.27 -14.48
N GLU A 3 -13.87 -4.07 -15.51
CA GLU A 3 -12.56 -4.11 -16.16
C GLU A 3 -12.13 -2.75 -16.73
N LYS A 4 -13.08 -2.01 -17.33
CA LYS A 4 -12.82 -0.69 -17.93
C LYS A 4 -12.47 0.34 -16.85
N THR A 5 -13.21 0.37 -15.74
CA THR A 5 -12.91 1.27 -14.62
C THR A 5 -11.59 0.94 -13.96
N LEU A 6 -11.27 -0.35 -13.78
CA LEU A 6 -9.97 -0.76 -13.23
C LEU A 6 -8.82 -0.30 -14.13
N LYS A 7 -8.91 -0.53 -15.45
CA LYS A 7 -7.90 -0.03 -16.42
C LYS A 7 -7.76 1.49 -16.34
N ARG A 8 -8.86 2.23 -16.24
CA ARG A 8 -8.84 3.69 -16.07
C ARG A 8 -8.13 4.10 -14.78
N LYS A 9 -8.41 3.43 -13.67
CA LYS A 9 -7.79 3.69 -12.36
C LYS A 9 -6.29 3.42 -12.38
N LEU A 10 -5.85 2.28 -12.94
CA LEU A 10 -4.43 1.95 -13.06
C LEU A 10 -3.68 2.96 -13.94
N ARG A 11 -4.28 3.44 -15.03
CA ARG A 11 -3.70 4.52 -15.86
C ARG A 11 -3.59 5.84 -15.09
N GLN A 12 -4.56 6.16 -14.23
CA GLN A 12 -4.49 7.34 -13.36
C GLN A 12 -3.34 7.22 -12.35
N LEU A 13 -3.20 6.06 -11.70
CA LEU A 13 -2.09 5.80 -10.77
C LEU A 13 -0.72 5.98 -11.44
N LYS A 14 -0.57 5.49 -12.68
CA LYS A 14 0.65 5.73 -13.47
C LYS A 14 0.94 7.23 -13.69
N ARG A 15 -0.10 8.04 -13.95
CA ARG A 15 0.07 9.50 -14.11
C ARG A 15 0.45 10.16 -12.79
N VAL A 16 -0.12 9.71 -11.68
CA VAL A 16 0.23 10.20 -10.34
C VAL A 16 1.70 9.98 -10.05
N GLU A 17 2.25 8.79 -10.36
CA GLU A 17 3.69 8.55 -10.23
C GLU A 17 4.55 9.49 -11.09
N LEU A 18 4.17 9.74 -12.34
CA LEU A 18 4.89 10.68 -13.20
C LEU A 18 4.92 12.10 -12.60
N ILE A 19 3.77 12.56 -12.09
CA ILE A 19 3.66 13.88 -11.44
C ILE A 19 4.49 13.93 -10.15
N ILE A 20 4.44 12.88 -9.32
CA ILE A 20 5.18 12.85 -8.04
C ILE A 20 6.70 12.82 -8.26
N ARG A 21 7.17 12.01 -9.23
CA ARG A 21 8.60 11.84 -9.51
C ARG A 21 9.18 12.98 -10.33
N PHE A 22 8.49 13.41 -11.39
CA PHE A 22 9.04 14.34 -12.39
C PHE A 22 8.34 15.71 -12.40
N GLY A 23 7.30 15.92 -11.59
CA GLY A 23 6.51 17.17 -11.59
C GLY A 23 5.61 17.34 -12.82
N THR A 24 5.65 16.42 -13.78
CA THR A 24 4.91 16.50 -15.06
C THR A 24 4.52 15.13 -15.58
N THR A 25 3.48 15.08 -16.42
CA THR A 25 3.15 13.88 -17.20
C THR A 25 3.93 13.78 -18.51
N TYR A 26 4.60 14.85 -18.91
CA TYR A 26 5.39 14.92 -20.14
C TYR A 26 6.86 14.69 -19.82
N ILE A 27 7.26 13.42 -19.82
CA ILE A 27 8.63 13.01 -19.48
C ILE A 27 9.54 12.97 -20.72
N SER A 28 10.80 13.35 -20.51
CA SER A 28 11.88 13.34 -21.51
C SER A 28 12.24 11.91 -21.94
N ARG A 29 13.08 11.76 -22.98
CA ARG A 29 13.56 10.43 -23.42
C ARG A 29 14.41 9.74 -22.36
N GLU A 30 15.11 10.50 -21.53
CA GLU A 30 15.97 10.00 -20.46
C GLU A 30 15.12 9.50 -19.29
N GLU A 31 14.10 10.28 -18.90
CA GLU A 31 13.15 9.90 -17.85
C GLU A 31 12.32 8.67 -18.24
N LYS A 32 12.06 8.46 -19.54
CA LYS A 32 11.41 7.23 -20.04
C LYS A 32 12.27 5.97 -19.86
N ARG A 33 13.58 6.10 -19.68
CA ARG A 33 14.48 4.97 -19.37
C ARG A 33 14.41 4.58 -17.90
N ILE A 34 13.94 5.48 -17.03
CA ILE A 34 13.79 5.20 -15.61
C ILE A 34 12.62 4.23 -15.41
N ALA A 35 12.89 3.12 -14.73
CA ALA A 35 11.86 2.16 -14.40
C ALA A 35 10.84 2.78 -13.43
N LEU A 36 9.56 2.68 -13.77
CA LEU A 36 8.47 3.12 -12.90
C LEU A 36 8.15 2.02 -11.89
N THR A 37 7.86 2.41 -10.66
CA THR A 37 7.31 1.53 -9.62
C THR A 37 6.00 0.90 -10.12
N TRP A 38 5.22 1.64 -10.91
CA TRP A 38 4.02 1.14 -11.56
C TRP A 38 4.26 -0.10 -12.42
N ASP A 39 5.38 -0.16 -13.16
CA ASP A 39 5.68 -1.30 -14.02
C ASP A 39 5.96 -2.55 -13.16
N GLY A 40 6.66 -2.44 -12.03
CA GLY A 40 6.86 -3.56 -11.11
C GLY A 40 5.59 -4.03 -10.38
N PHE A 41 4.66 -3.11 -10.11
CA PHE A 41 3.42 -3.42 -9.38
C PHE A 41 2.33 -4.02 -10.26
N PHE A 42 2.15 -3.52 -11.48
CA PHE A 42 0.94 -3.79 -12.28
C PHE A 42 1.22 -4.35 -13.68
N ARG A 43 2.44 -4.26 -14.19
CA ARG A 43 2.76 -4.69 -15.55
C ARG A 43 3.30 -6.10 -15.56
N ASP A 44 2.50 -7.04 -16.04
CA ASP A 44 3.00 -8.34 -16.45
C ASP A 44 3.78 -8.21 -17.77
N LYS A 45 5.05 -8.61 -17.76
CA LYS A 45 5.86 -8.80 -18.96
C LYS A 45 6.58 -10.14 -18.87
N GLY A 46 6.07 -11.14 -19.60
CA GLY A 46 6.75 -12.42 -19.79
C GLY A 46 7.13 -13.11 -18.46
N SER A 47 8.43 -13.35 -18.24
CA SER A 47 8.98 -14.05 -17.07
C SER A 47 9.01 -13.23 -15.78
N ASN A 48 8.78 -11.92 -15.83
CA ASN A 48 8.78 -11.05 -14.65
C ASN A 48 7.34 -10.76 -14.22
N LYS A 49 6.90 -11.44 -13.15
CA LYS A 49 5.54 -11.32 -12.63
C LYS A 49 5.38 -10.00 -11.89
N ALA A 50 4.35 -9.24 -12.23
CA ALA A 50 3.95 -8.08 -11.45
C ALA A 50 3.60 -8.50 -10.01
N LYS A 51 3.88 -7.63 -9.02
CA LYS A 51 3.47 -7.87 -7.62
C LYS A 51 1.96 -8.09 -7.51
N TYR A 52 1.18 -7.33 -8.28
CA TYR A 52 -0.27 -7.46 -8.40
C TYR A 52 -0.69 -7.50 -9.88
N PRO A 53 -0.78 -8.69 -10.47
CA PRO A 53 -1.25 -8.86 -11.84
C PRO A 53 -2.69 -8.36 -12.03
N PHE A 54 -3.01 -7.89 -13.23
CA PHE A 54 -4.31 -7.30 -13.53
C PHE A 54 -5.50 -8.21 -13.18
N HIS A 55 -5.41 -9.50 -13.53
CA HIS A 55 -6.47 -10.47 -13.28
C HIS A 55 -6.73 -10.65 -11.78
N MET A 56 -5.68 -10.58 -10.94
CA MET A 56 -5.78 -10.68 -9.49
C MET A 56 -6.55 -9.48 -8.92
N ILE A 57 -6.24 -8.26 -9.36
CA ILE A 57 -6.91 -7.03 -8.89
C ILE A 57 -8.38 -6.98 -9.35
N LEU A 58 -8.67 -7.54 -10.52
CA LEU A 58 -10.03 -7.57 -11.06
C LEU A 58 -10.97 -8.40 -10.19
N VAL A 59 -10.51 -9.55 -9.71
CA VAL A 59 -11.31 -10.47 -8.87
C VAL A 59 -11.38 -10.06 -7.39
N MET A 60 -10.48 -9.19 -6.93
CA MET A 60 -10.50 -8.67 -5.56
C MET A 60 -11.81 -7.92 -5.23
N ASN A 61 -12.21 -7.94 -3.97
CA ASN A 61 -13.28 -7.08 -3.47
C ASN A 61 -12.81 -5.61 -3.34
N ALA A 62 -13.69 -4.71 -2.88
CA ALA A 62 -13.36 -3.29 -2.76
C ALA A 62 -12.17 -3.04 -1.82
N GLU A 63 -12.14 -3.70 -0.67
CA GLU A 63 -11.07 -3.58 0.32
C GLU A 63 -9.73 -4.14 -0.18
N GLY A 64 -9.74 -5.30 -0.85
CA GLY A 64 -8.54 -5.86 -1.47
C GLY A 64 -7.92 -4.91 -2.51
N ARG A 65 -8.75 -4.27 -3.34
CA ARG A 65 -8.27 -3.26 -4.31
C ARG A 65 -7.72 -2.02 -3.62
N LYS A 66 -8.37 -1.52 -2.57
CA LYS A 66 -7.84 -0.40 -1.77
C LYS A 66 -6.45 -0.74 -1.24
N ARG A 67 -6.28 -1.95 -0.70
CA ARG A 67 -4.99 -2.40 -0.18
C ARG A 67 -3.90 -2.39 -1.24
N VAL A 68 -4.16 -2.97 -2.41
CA VAL A 68 -3.21 -2.96 -3.54
C VAL A 68 -2.81 -1.52 -3.93
N PHE A 69 -3.77 -0.60 -3.98
CA PHE A 69 -3.47 0.78 -4.37
C PHE A 69 -2.68 1.53 -3.31
N ALA A 70 -2.95 1.30 -2.03
CA ALA A 70 -2.22 1.96 -0.96
C ALA A 70 -0.80 1.39 -0.77
N ASP A 71 -0.59 0.08 -0.93
CA ASP A 71 0.75 -0.51 -0.97
C ASP A 71 1.60 0.06 -2.13
N TYR A 72 0.98 0.22 -3.31
CA TYR A 72 1.63 0.90 -4.44
C TYR A 72 2.01 2.34 -4.12
N LEU A 73 1.07 3.13 -3.59
CA LEU A 73 1.32 4.53 -3.26
C LEU A 73 2.37 4.67 -2.17
N TYR A 74 2.33 3.82 -1.15
CA TYR A 74 3.32 3.78 -0.09
C TYR A 74 4.72 3.56 -0.66
N THR A 75 4.91 2.49 -1.44
CA THR A 75 6.21 2.20 -2.07
C THR A 75 6.68 3.33 -2.99
N LEU A 76 5.77 3.95 -3.72
CA LEU A 76 6.07 5.10 -4.57
C LEU A 76 6.56 6.30 -3.76
N TYR A 77 5.82 6.67 -2.71
CA TYR A 77 6.21 7.77 -1.83
C TYR A 77 7.57 7.47 -1.20
N THR A 78 7.76 6.28 -0.63
CA THR A 78 9.03 5.90 0.01
C THR A 78 10.23 6.12 -0.91
N LYS A 79 10.15 5.58 -2.13
CA LYS A 79 11.21 5.77 -3.13
C LYS A 79 11.43 7.24 -3.50
N VAL A 80 10.36 8.03 -3.66
CA VAL A 80 10.48 9.45 -4.02
C VAL A 80 11.14 10.25 -2.89
N TYR A 81 10.80 9.96 -1.64
CA TYR A 81 11.42 10.61 -0.48
C TYR A 81 12.90 10.24 -0.37
N GLU A 82 13.25 8.96 -0.55
CA GLU A 82 14.64 8.49 -0.61
C GLU A 82 15.42 9.15 -1.76
N GLU A 83 14.87 9.17 -2.98
CA GLU A 83 15.47 9.81 -4.16
C GLU A 83 15.72 11.31 -3.94
N LYS A 84 14.87 11.99 -3.16
CA LYS A 84 14.99 13.42 -2.84
C LYS A 84 15.82 13.71 -1.60
N GLY A 85 16.43 12.69 -0.98
CA GLY A 85 17.24 12.84 0.23
C GLY A 85 16.44 13.34 1.44
N MET A 86 15.12 13.22 1.40
CA MET A 86 14.26 13.56 2.52
C MET A 86 14.23 12.39 3.48
N LEU A 87 14.81 12.57 4.66
CA LEU A 87 14.69 11.63 5.76
C LEU A 87 13.20 11.51 6.13
N TYR A 88 12.65 10.30 6.07
CA TYR A 88 11.40 10.01 6.77
C TYR A 88 11.54 10.48 8.21
N PRO A 89 10.47 11.00 8.85
CA PRO A 89 10.44 11.05 10.30
C PRO A 89 10.73 9.62 10.78
N MET A 90 11.94 9.39 11.27
CA MET A 90 12.35 8.12 11.86
C MET A 90 11.34 7.79 12.95
N GLY A 91 10.69 6.62 12.85
CA GLY A 91 9.77 6.13 13.88
C GLY A 91 8.28 6.17 13.54
N ILE A 92 7.84 6.15 12.28
CA ILE A 92 6.45 5.77 11.98
C ILE A 92 6.48 4.57 11.04
N ASP A 93 6.03 3.41 11.52
CA ASP A 93 5.84 2.21 10.71
C ASP A 93 4.52 2.32 9.92
N TYR A 94 4.61 3.02 8.79
CA TYR A 94 3.48 3.21 7.88
C TYR A 94 2.96 1.91 7.28
N GLN A 95 3.79 0.87 7.18
CA GLN A 95 3.34 -0.45 6.75
C GLN A 95 2.42 -1.04 7.81
N ALA A 96 2.77 -0.94 9.09
CA ALA A 96 1.91 -1.38 10.17
C ALA A 96 0.60 -0.56 10.26
N LEU A 97 0.64 0.77 10.02
CA LEU A 97 -0.58 1.59 9.96
C LEU A 97 -1.50 1.13 8.82
N PHE A 98 -0.91 0.85 7.67
CA PHE A 98 -1.62 0.35 6.51
C PHE A 98 -2.22 -1.05 6.75
N ASP A 99 -1.48 -1.96 7.38
CA ASP A 99 -1.97 -3.28 7.76
C ASP A 99 -3.16 -3.19 8.75
N PHE A 100 -3.17 -2.15 9.60
CA PHE A 100 -4.27 -1.82 10.50
C PHE A 100 -5.46 -1.14 9.81
N ASP A 101 -5.37 -0.84 8.51
CA ASP A 101 -6.38 -0.07 7.77
C ASP A 101 -6.58 1.33 8.37
N LEU A 102 -5.48 1.95 8.79
CA LEU A 102 -5.44 3.28 9.40
C LEU A 102 -4.78 4.30 8.48
N PRO A 103 -5.25 5.57 8.49
CA PRO A 103 -4.61 6.62 7.73
C PRO A 103 -3.25 7.01 8.34
N ALA A 104 -2.38 7.60 7.54
CA ALA A 104 -1.03 8.01 7.96
C ALA A 104 -1.00 9.08 9.07
N ASN A 105 -2.13 9.75 9.32
CA ASN A 105 -2.33 10.70 10.41
C ASN A 105 -3.16 10.12 11.57
N ALA A 106 -3.35 8.80 11.63
CA ALA A 106 -4.09 8.14 12.70
C ALA A 106 -3.46 8.45 14.06
N SER A 107 -4.30 8.87 15.00
CA SER A 107 -3.86 9.10 16.38
C SER A 107 -3.62 7.78 17.11
N ARG A 108 -2.93 7.83 18.25
CA ARG A 108 -2.82 6.67 19.16
C ARG A 108 -4.19 6.13 19.60
N GLU A 109 -5.22 6.97 19.67
CA GLU A 109 -6.58 6.54 19.99
C GLU A 109 -7.22 5.76 18.83
N ASP A 110 -6.98 6.17 17.59
CA ASP A 110 -7.46 5.48 16.39
C ASP A 110 -6.82 4.10 16.26
N ILE A 111 -5.51 3.99 16.54
CA ILE A 111 -4.77 2.72 16.58
C ILE A 111 -5.39 1.77 17.62
N LYS A 112 -5.61 2.24 18.85
CA LYS A 112 -6.26 1.45 19.92
C LYS A 112 -7.69 1.04 19.57
N LYS A 113 -8.45 1.92 18.92
CA LYS A 113 -9.81 1.62 18.49
C LYS A 113 -9.81 0.49 17.46
N ARG A 114 -8.97 0.61 16.44
CA ARG A 114 -8.89 -0.35 15.34
C ARG A 114 -8.33 -1.70 15.78
N PHE A 115 -7.34 -1.71 16.68
CA PHE A 115 -6.88 -2.92 17.36
C PHE A 115 -8.03 -3.70 18.01
N ARG A 116 -8.89 -3.01 18.79
CA ARG A 116 -10.03 -3.66 19.47
C ARG A 116 -11.05 -4.23 18.50
N GLU A 117 -11.25 -3.60 17.35
CA GLU A 117 -12.13 -4.11 16.29
C GLU A 117 -11.55 -5.38 15.66
N LEU A 118 -10.26 -5.37 15.32
CA LEU A 118 -9.57 -6.54 14.75
C LEU A 118 -9.43 -7.68 15.76
N ALA A 119 -9.18 -7.38 17.03
CA ALA A 119 -9.04 -8.36 18.10
C ALA A 119 -10.33 -9.14 18.34
N LYS A 120 -11.51 -8.50 18.19
CA LYS A 120 -12.80 -9.22 18.25
C LYS A 120 -12.90 -10.28 17.17
N ILE A 121 -12.50 -9.92 15.95
CA ILE A 121 -12.54 -10.83 14.78
C ILE A 121 -11.49 -11.94 14.90
N ALA A 122 -10.29 -11.61 15.37
CA ALA A 122 -9.17 -12.54 15.49
C ALA A 122 -9.24 -13.44 16.74
N HIS A 123 -10.15 -13.19 17.68
CA HIS A 123 -10.22 -13.95 18.93
C HIS A 123 -10.57 -15.42 18.66
N PRO A 124 -9.83 -16.39 19.24
CA PRO A 124 -10.10 -17.82 19.09
C PRO A 124 -11.56 -18.19 19.41
N ASP A 125 -12.13 -17.60 20.45
CA ASP A 125 -13.52 -17.83 20.87
C ASP A 125 -14.57 -17.30 19.88
N GLN A 126 -14.18 -16.46 18.91
CA GLN A 126 -15.06 -15.93 17.86
C GLN A 126 -14.76 -16.55 16.48
N GLY A 127 -13.99 -17.64 16.45
CA GLY A 127 -13.62 -18.35 15.21
C GLY A 127 -12.32 -17.87 14.58
N GLY A 128 -11.54 -17.03 15.28
CA GLY A 128 -10.18 -16.69 14.91
C GLY A 128 -9.15 -17.77 15.32
N SER A 129 -7.87 -17.49 15.15
CA SER A 129 -6.78 -18.37 15.57
C SER A 129 -5.85 -17.69 16.56
N HIS A 130 -5.22 -18.48 17.42
CA HIS A 130 -4.23 -17.96 18.36
C HIS A 130 -3.06 -17.28 17.63
N GLU A 131 -2.66 -17.81 16.48
CA GLU A 131 -1.63 -17.23 15.61
C GLU A 131 -2.03 -15.85 15.05
N ALA A 132 -3.28 -15.69 14.62
CA ALA A 132 -3.78 -14.41 14.12
C ALA A 132 -3.79 -13.35 15.22
N MET A 133 -4.11 -13.74 16.46
CA MET A 133 -4.08 -12.84 17.61
C MET A 133 -2.65 -12.41 17.99
N ILE A 134 -1.69 -13.34 17.95
CA ILE A 134 -0.27 -13.06 18.22
C ILE A 134 0.28 -12.09 17.16
N ALA A 135 0.03 -12.34 15.87
CA ALA A 135 0.47 -11.47 14.79
C ALA A 135 -0.12 -10.04 14.92
N LEU A 136 -1.39 -9.94 15.32
CA LEU A 136 -2.06 -8.65 15.55
C LEU A 136 -1.46 -7.88 16.73
N LEU A 137 -1.08 -8.57 17.82
CA LEU A 137 -0.41 -7.97 18.98
C LEU A 137 0.97 -7.43 18.61
N ASP A 138 1.75 -8.19 17.84
CA ASP A 138 3.09 -7.78 17.40
C ASP A 138 3.04 -6.50 16.55
N GLN A 139 2.09 -6.41 15.61
CA GLN A 139 1.89 -5.21 14.81
C GLN A 139 1.38 -4.02 15.64
N TYR A 140 0.49 -4.26 16.61
CA TYR A 140 0.01 -3.21 17.51
C TYR A 140 1.14 -2.62 18.36
N ASN A 141 2.02 -3.46 18.91
CA ASN A 141 3.15 -3.00 19.72
C ASN A 141 4.12 -2.14 18.89
N LYS A 142 4.42 -2.54 17.65
CA LYS A 142 5.24 -1.73 16.73
C LYS A 142 4.69 -0.31 16.50
N LEU A 143 3.37 -0.16 16.51
CA LEU A 143 2.67 1.12 16.29
C LEU A 143 2.52 2.00 17.55
N ILE A 144 2.60 1.42 18.74
CA ILE A 144 2.43 2.12 20.02
C ILE A 144 3.77 2.47 20.66
N ASP A 145 4.79 1.66 20.41
CA ASP A 145 6.14 1.85 20.96
C ASP A 145 7.01 2.78 20.10
N THR A 146 6.44 3.34 19.02
CA THR A 146 6.98 4.45 18.24
C THR A 146 6.53 5.82 18.76
#